data_AF-A0A8B8BC79-F1
#
_entry.id   AF-A0A8B8BC79-F1
#
_cell.length_a   1.000
_cell.length_b   1.000
_cell.length_c   1.000
_cell.angle_alpha   90.00
_cell.angle_beta   90.00
_cell.angle_gamma   90.00
#
_symmetry.space_group_name_H-M   'P 1'
#
loop_
_entity.id
_entity.type
_entity.pdbx_description
1 polymer ?
#
loop_
_entity_poly.entity_id
_entity_poly.type
_entity_poly.pdbx_seq_one_letter_code
_entity_poly.pdbx_strand_id
1 'polypeptide(L)'
;MDTFSLTNVGWNQSWTATTVNKSFDIMWIFVRIKSDTFRLTVGVGHIKHFTCVDLTIPSEERTGITEKILTCPELYKSINKIKIFNIGEGALKVFEFKIMGVFQSNILYANFTGFPENSLALDNNLNTFYQPDGQTDQLWFLKLKLIYQMKWILVSIRGGNYELHITKDDKLTNETTLCEKLSLPGMKQYYKAAECKRAMLGDTIVFKSTADTYMRLFEVYPIVCLPNHFGPTCARCRKKCQSCDSITGRCTQCPASFYGEDCQYSCPLHCLDLICDQTTGICNGCQNGHKGQRCELKIATTGVSKG
;
A
#
# COMPACT_ATOMS: atom_id res chain seq x y z
N MET A 1 -13.74 8.14 6.44
CA MET A 1 -12.38 7.88 6.95
C MET A 1 -11.97 9.14 7.64
N ASP A 2 -11.93 9.09 8.96
CA ASP A 2 -11.82 10.26 9.81
C ASP A 2 -10.37 10.77 9.83
N THR A 3 -10.21 12.08 9.87
CA THR A 3 -8.88 12.69 10.00
C THR A 3 -8.44 12.55 11.46
N PHE A 4 -7.28 11.96 11.73
CA PHE A 4 -6.79 11.76 13.11
C PHE A 4 -6.23 13.04 13.72
N SER A 5 -5.86 14.02 12.90
CA SER A 5 -5.45 15.34 13.39
C SER A 5 -5.62 16.45 12.36
N LEU A 6 -6.21 17.55 12.80
CA LEU A 6 -6.18 18.84 12.11
C LEU A 6 -5.32 19.78 12.96
N THR A 7 -4.17 20.22 12.44
CA THR A 7 -3.43 21.32 13.08
C THR A 7 -3.83 22.64 12.42
N ASN A 8 -4.14 23.67 13.23
CA ASN A 8 -4.54 25.01 12.77
C ASN A 8 -3.45 25.67 11.92
N VAL A 9 -3.83 26.42 10.88
CA VAL A 9 -2.93 27.14 9.96
C VAL A 9 -1.87 27.96 10.74
N GLY A 10 -0.59 27.69 10.51
CA GLY A 10 0.53 28.37 11.19
C GLY A 10 1.82 27.56 11.22
N TRP A 11 2.95 28.23 11.48
CA TRP A 11 4.28 27.63 11.62
C TRP A 11 4.36 26.78 12.92
N ASN A 12 5.17 25.71 12.95
CA ASN A 12 5.39 24.78 14.09
C ASN A 12 4.27 23.76 14.41
N GLN A 13 3.58 23.25 13.41
CA GLN A 13 2.61 22.17 13.62
C GLN A 13 3.30 20.84 13.92
N SER A 14 2.75 20.09 14.88
CA SER A 14 3.21 18.73 15.11
C SER A 14 2.08 17.82 15.54
N TRP A 15 2.20 16.56 15.14
CA TRP A 15 1.36 15.47 15.60
C TRP A 15 2.24 14.50 16.38
N THR A 16 1.80 14.06 17.56
CA THR A 16 2.55 13.13 18.41
C THR A 16 1.65 11.98 18.83
N ALA A 17 2.16 10.76 18.73
CA ALA A 17 1.57 9.57 19.31
C ALA A 17 2.55 8.97 20.33
N THR A 18 2.03 8.65 21.51
CA THR A 18 2.77 7.93 22.56
C THR A 18 2.02 6.64 22.86
N THR A 19 2.70 5.51 22.80
CA THR A 19 2.10 4.20 23.05
C THR A 19 2.14 3.90 24.54
N VAL A 20 0.98 3.59 25.12
CA VAL A 20 0.86 3.26 26.55
C VAL A 20 1.17 1.77 26.73
N ASN A 21 2.12 1.44 27.61
CA ASN A 21 2.51 0.07 27.98
C ASN A 21 3.00 -0.83 26.83
N LYS A 22 3.39 -0.24 25.69
CA LYS A 22 4.01 -0.96 24.57
C LYS A 22 5.12 -0.12 23.97
N SER A 23 6.19 -0.78 23.57
CA SER A 23 7.25 -0.22 22.75
C SER A 23 7.40 -1.06 21.48
N PHE A 24 7.88 -0.43 20.42
CA PHE A 24 8.01 -1.02 19.10
C PHE A 24 9.43 -0.86 18.60
N ASP A 25 9.91 -1.88 17.89
CA ASP A 25 11.07 -1.72 17.03
C ASP A 25 10.58 -1.12 15.71
N ILE A 26 11.24 -0.07 15.24
CA ILE A 26 10.78 0.72 14.09
C ILE A 26 11.83 0.71 12.99
N MET A 27 11.38 0.32 11.80
CA MET A 27 12.15 0.40 10.56
C MET A 27 11.32 0.90 9.38
N TRP A 28 10.04 0.50 9.29
CA TRP A 28 9.11 0.97 8.27
C TRP A 28 7.86 1.55 8.90
N ILE A 29 7.38 2.64 8.32
CA ILE A 29 6.20 3.35 8.78
C ILE A 29 5.38 3.74 7.55
N PHE A 30 4.13 3.29 7.50
CA PHE A 30 3.17 3.86 6.55
C PHE A 30 2.61 5.16 7.09
N VAL A 31 2.58 6.18 6.22
CA VAL A 31 1.90 7.45 6.49
C VAL A 31 0.92 7.75 5.37
N ARG A 32 -0.26 8.24 5.78
CA ARG A 32 -1.23 8.89 4.91
C ARG A 32 -1.45 10.30 5.42
N ILE A 33 -0.85 11.28 4.78
CA ILE A 33 -0.81 12.65 5.28
C ILE A 33 -1.03 13.67 4.17
N LYS A 34 -1.38 14.89 4.55
CA LYS A 34 -1.29 16.07 3.69
C LYS A 34 -0.37 17.07 4.36
N SER A 35 0.75 17.39 3.72
CA SER A 35 1.79 18.34 4.18
C SER A 35 2.68 18.68 2.99
N ASP A 36 3.39 19.81 3.01
CA ASP A 36 4.38 20.13 1.98
C ASP A 36 5.72 19.45 2.29
N THR A 37 6.20 19.62 3.52
CA THR A 37 7.45 19.06 3.99
C THR A 37 7.30 18.68 5.46
N PHE A 38 7.68 17.46 5.82
CA PHE A 38 7.60 17.00 7.20
C PHE A 38 8.84 16.23 7.62
N ARG A 39 9.12 16.30 8.92
CA ARG A 39 10.12 15.51 9.63
C ARG A 39 9.44 14.50 10.52
N LEU A 40 9.77 13.23 10.35
CA LEU A 40 9.36 12.17 11.24
C LEU A 40 10.46 11.89 12.26
N THR A 41 10.12 12.03 13.53
CA THR A 41 10.99 11.69 14.66
C THR A 41 10.41 10.54 15.47
N VAL A 42 11.29 9.69 15.97
CA VAL A 42 10.97 8.56 16.85
C VAL A 42 11.75 8.72 18.15
N GLY A 43 11.22 8.23 19.26
CA GLY A 43 11.87 8.44 20.55
C GLY A 43 11.39 7.53 21.69
N VAL A 44 12.18 7.55 22.76
CA VAL A 44 11.88 6.84 24.01
C VAL A 44 11.60 7.87 25.10
N GLY A 45 10.34 7.96 25.52
CA GLY A 45 9.88 8.92 26.52
C GLY A 45 10.06 10.38 26.08
N HIS A 46 10.59 11.23 26.97
CA HIS A 46 10.82 12.65 26.71
C HIS A 46 12.30 13.00 26.44
N ILE A 47 13.21 12.02 26.50
CA ILE A 47 14.65 12.28 26.68
C ILE A 47 15.45 11.97 25.42
N LYS A 48 15.08 10.94 24.66
CA LYS A 48 15.80 10.54 23.43
C LYS A 48 14.89 10.62 22.22
N HIS A 49 15.28 11.45 21.26
CA HIS A 49 14.61 11.63 19.98
C HIS A 49 15.61 11.46 18.83
N PHE A 50 15.20 10.72 17.81
CA PHE A 50 15.97 10.46 16.60
C PHE A 50 15.14 10.90 15.40
N THR A 51 15.78 11.55 14.43
CA THR A 51 15.16 11.83 13.14
C THR A 51 15.19 10.54 12.32
N CYS A 52 14.01 9.98 12.04
CA CYS A 52 13.89 8.81 11.18
C CYS A 52 13.95 9.23 9.71
N VAL A 53 13.17 10.23 9.30
CA VAL A 53 13.18 10.73 7.91
C VAL A 53 12.74 12.18 7.83
N ASP A 54 13.38 12.94 6.94
CA ASP A 54 12.92 14.23 6.45
C ASP A 54 12.38 14.02 5.03
N LEU A 55 11.13 14.41 4.77
CA LEU A 55 10.49 14.23 3.48
C LEU A 55 9.93 15.55 2.96
N THR A 56 10.38 15.95 1.77
CA THR A 56 9.81 17.03 0.98
C THR A 56 8.91 16.43 -0.09
N ILE A 57 7.62 16.78 -0.08
CA ILE A 57 6.65 16.30 -1.06
C ILE A 57 6.77 17.16 -2.33
N PRO A 58 6.97 16.56 -3.52
CA PRO A 58 7.11 17.31 -4.77
C PRO A 58 5.92 18.24 -5.04
N SER A 59 6.17 19.38 -5.69
CA SER A 59 5.14 20.38 -6.01
C SER A 59 3.96 19.85 -6.79
N GLU A 60 4.19 18.84 -7.63
CA GLU A 60 3.17 18.20 -8.47
C GLU A 60 2.18 17.35 -7.65
N GLU A 61 2.54 16.91 -6.45
CA GLU A 61 1.69 16.13 -5.54
C GLU A 61 1.02 17.00 -4.44
N ARG A 62 1.34 18.31 -4.38
CA ARG A 62 0.92 19.22 -3.28
C ARG A 62 -0.59 19.45 -3.15
N THR A 63 -1.39 19.10 -4.16
CA THR A 63 -2.86 19.25 -4.08
C THR A 63 -3.53 18.08 -3.34
N GLY A 64 -2.83 16.95 -3.18
CA GLY A 64 -3.38 15.66 -2.76
C GLY A 64 -3.08 15.21 -1.32
N ILE A 65 -3.33 13.92 -1.08
CA ILE A 65 -2.93 13.17 0.11
C ILE A 65 -1.75 12.28 -0.31
N THR A 66 -0.65 12.34 0.43
CA THR A 66 0.52 11.49 0.22
C THR A 66 0.35 10.20 1.03
N GLU A 67 0.48 9.07 0.34
CA GLU A 67 0.49 7.73 0.90
C GLU A 67 1.85 7.09 0.61
N LYS A 68 2.64 6.81 1.65
CA LYS A 68 4.01 6.29 1.46
C LYS A 68 4.46 5.41 2.61
N ILE A 69 5.25 4.39 2.28
CA ILE A 69 6.03 3.63 3.26
C ILE A 69 7.36 4.33 3.43
N LEU A 70 7.56 4.93 4.60
CA LEU A 70 8.81 5.55 5.02
C LEU A 70 9.73 4.47 5.58
N THR A 71 11.00 4.56 5.25
CA THR A 71 12.04 3.66 5.76
C THR A 71 13.01 4.45 6.63
N CYS A 72 13.15 4.08 7.90
CA CYS A 72 14.17 4.64 8.77
C CYS A 72 15.56 4.09 8.37
N PRO A 73 16.63 4.88 8.50
CA PRO A 73 17.98 4.48 8.09
C PRO A 73 18.57 3.36 8.96
N GLU A 74 18.06 3.20 10.18
CA GLU A 74 18.51 2.24 11.18
C GLU A 74 17.31 1.66 11.92
N LEU A 75 17.53 0.54 12.61
CA LEU A 75 16.53 -0.08 13.47
C LEU A 75 16.47 0.63 14.81
N TYR A 76 15.39 1.36 15.06
CA TYR A 76 15.16 2.02 16.34
C TYR A 76 14.41 1.09 17.28
N LYS A 77 15.07 0.60 18.32
CA LYS A 77 14.48 -0.36 19.27
C LYS A 77 13.71 0.31 20.40
N SER A 78 12.67 -0.36 20.88
CA SER A 78 11.92 0.05 22.08
C SER A 78 11.36 1.48 22.03
N ILE A 79 10.95 1.93 20.84
CA ILE A 79 10.32 3.24 20.64
C ILE A 79 8.90 3.23 21.18
N ASN A 80 8.56 4.25 21.97
CA ASN A 80 7.21 4.43 22.51
C ASN A 80 6.61 5.81 22.17
N LYS A 81 7.36 6.65 21.45
CA LYS A 81 6.90 7.98 21.06
C LYS A 81 7.29 8.28 19.63
N ILE A 82 6.33 8.75 18.85
CA ILE A 82 6.50 9.12 17.44
C ILE A 82 5.94 10.51 17.26
N LYS A 83 6.68 11.38 16.59
CA LYS A 83 6.27 12.76 16.33
C LYS A 83 6.54 13.12 14.89
N ILE A 84 5.49 13.58 14.20
CA ILE A 84 5.56 14.18 12.88
C ILE A 84 5.57 15.69 13.09
N PHE A 85 6.62 16.33 12.64
CA PHE A 85 6.79 17.77 12.71
C PHE A 85 6.70 18.36 11.30
N ASN A 86 5.86 19.36 11.13
CA ASN A 86 5.78 20.10 9.87
C ASN A 86 6.96 21.07 9.78
N ILE A 87 7.77 20.95 8.75
CA ILE A 87 8.90 21.86 8.48
C ILE A 87 8.63 22.76 7.27
N GLY A 88 7.48 22.60 6.59
CA GLY A 88 7.04 23.43 5.48
C GLY A 88 6.06 24.52 5.90
N GLU A 89 5.54 25.25 4.90
CA GLU A 89 4.62 26.38 5.09
C GLU A 89 3.14 25.97 5.10
N GLY A 90 2.77 24.88 4.42
CA GLY A 90 1.39 24.36 4.37
C GLY A 90 0.94 23.70 5.68
N ALA A 91 -0.34 23.31 5.77
CA ALA A 91 -0.88 22.63 6.96
C ALA A 91 -0.62 21.12 6.96
N LEU A 92 -0.30 20.56 8.13
CA LEU A 92 -0.16 19.14 8.40
C LEU A 92 -1.51 18.53 8.76
N LYS A 93 -1.90 17.50 8.01
CA LYS A 93 -3.03 16.64 8.35
C LYS A 93 -2.57 15.19 8.30
N VAL A 94 -2.82 14.45 9.38
CA VAL A 94 -2.51 13.02 9.46
C VAL A 94 -3.82 12.23 9.38
N PHE A 95 -3.95 11.41 8.35
CA PHE A 95 -5.13 10.57 8.09
C PHE A 95 -4.91 9.11 8.45
N GLU A 96 -3.67 8.63 8.40
CA GLU A 96 -3.31 7.29 8.85
C GLU A 96 -1.83 7.25 9.20
N PHE A 97 -1.52 6.45 10.21
CA PHE A 97 -0.16 6.16 10.63
C PHE A 97 -0.10 4.71 11.07
N LYS A 98 0.81 3.91 10.50
CA LYS A 98 0.97 2.49 10.87
C LYS A 98 2.44 2.09 10.89
N ILE A 99 2.90 1.54 12.01
CA ILE A 99 4.22 0.90 12.12
C ILE A 99 4.17 -0.44 11.37
N MET A 100 5.17 -0.70 10.54
CA MET A 100 5.25 -1.86 9.66
C MET A 100 6.48 -2.73 9.98
N GLY A 101 6.38 -4.03 9.70
CA GLY A 101 7.50 -4.98 9.75
C GLY A 101 7.96 -5.45 11.12
N VAL A 102 7.23 -5.15 12.21
CA VAL A 102 7.47 -5.77 13.53
C VAL A 102 6.15 -6.31 14.05
N PHE A 103 6.10 -7.64 14.24
CA PHE A 103 4.95 -8.40 14.76
C PHE A 103 3.58 -7.87 14.25
N GLN A 104 3.34 -7.94 12.94
CA GLN A 104 1.99 -7.74 12.43
C GLN A 104 1.22 -9.05 12.48
N SER A 105 0.49 -9.22 13.59
CA SER A 105 -0.52 -10.26 13.82
C SER A 105 -1.74 -10.22 12.86
N ASN A 106 -1.66 -9.50 11.73
CA ASN A 106 -2.76 -9.33 10.78
C ASN A 106 -2.36 -9.38 9.30
N ILE A 107 -1.13 -9.78 8.96
CA ILE A 107 -0.80 -10.19 7.57
C ILE A 107 -0.86 -11.71 7.57
N LEU A 108 -1.80 -12.29 6.81
CA LEU A 108 -2.07 -13.72 6.84
C LEU A 108 -0.90 -14.53 6.28
N TYR A 109 -0.07 -14.99 7.21
CA TYR A 109 0.72 -16.19 7.11
C TYR A 109 -0.20 -17.40 6.94
N ALA A 110 -0.05 -18.13 5.84
CA ALA A 110 0.00 -19.59 5.84
C ALA A 110 0.32 -20.10 4.43
N ASN A 111 1.47 -20.76 4.31
CA ASN A 111 1.92 -21.57 3.18
C ASN A 111 2.61 -20.84 2.02
N PHE A 112 3.81 -20.33 2.28
CA PHE A 112 4.82 -20.23 1.21
C PHE A 112 5.20 -21.63 0.75
N THR A 113 5.36 -21.83 -0.55
CA THR A 113 5.79 -23.10 -1.13
C THR A 113 6.91 -22.80 -2.10
N GLY A 114 7.97 -23.60 -2.13
CA GLY A 114 9.06 -23.38 -3.08
C GLY A 114 9.84 -22.10 -2.77
N PHE A 115 10.64 -22.16 -1.71
CA PHE A 115 11.77 -21.28 -1.42
C PHE A 115 12.98 -22.17 -1.11
N PRO A 116 14.23 -21.66 -1.14
CA PRO A 116 15.40 -22.48 -0.82
C PRO A 116 15.27 -23.16 0.56
N GLU A 117 15.70 -24.42 0.68
CA GLU A 117 15.72 -25.11 1.97
C GLU A 117 16.50 -24.30 3.02
N ASN A 118 16.01 -24.29 4.27
CA ASN A 118 16.61 -23.55 5.38
C ASN A 118 16.73 -22.03 5.18
N SER A 119 15.91 -21.43 4.31
CA SER A 119 15.91 -19.97 4.13
C SER A 119 15.45 -19.27 5.42
N LEU A 120 16.38 -18.56 6.05
CA LEU A 120 16.13 -17.71 7.22
C LEU A 120 15.62 -16.31 6.85
N ALA A 121 15.31 -16.05 5.58
CA ALA A 121 14.84 -14.73 5.12
C ALA A 121 13.34 -14.49 5.37
N LEU A 122 12.66 -15.40 6.07
CA LEU A 122 11.22 -15.39 6.35
C LEU A 122 10.92 -15.79 7.80
N ASP A 123 11.94 -15.81 8.67
CA ASP A 123 11.84 -16.31 10.06
C ASP A 123 11.43 -15.20 11.06
N ASN A 124 11.25 -13.97 10.57
CA ASN A 124 10.93 -12.78 11.36
C ASN A 124 12.02 -12.46 12.42
N ASN A 125 13.28 -12.73 12.09
CA ASN A 125 14.47 -12.39 12.84
C ASN A 125 15.50 -11.65 11.96
N LEU A 126 15.61 -10.33 12.18
CA LEU A 126 16.51 -9.44 11.45
C LEU A 126 18.01 -9.73 11.62
N ASN A 127 18.41 -10.68 12.46
CA ASN A 127 19.82 -11.02 12.71
C ASN A 127 20.26 -12.30 11.99
N THR A 128 19.32 -13.13 11.57
CA THR A 128 19.57 -14.30 10.73
C THR A 128 19.43 -13.92 9.26
N PHE A 129 20.02 -14.70 8.36
CA PHE A 129 19.95 -14.39 6.94
C PHE A 129 20.03 -15.63 6.06
N TYR A 130 19.38 -15.56 4.91
CA TYR A 130 19.67 -16.41 3.78
C TYR A 130 20.90 -15.91 3.02
N GLN A 131 21.70 -16.85 2.55
CA GLN A 131 22.82 -16.62 1.66
C GLN A 131 22.89 -17.78 0.66
N PRO A 132 23.05 -17.52 -0.65
CA PRO A 132 23.21 -18.58 -1.64
C PRO A 132 24.50 -19.39 -1.43
N ASP A 133 24.45 -20.68 -1.76
CA ASP A 133 25.63 -21.55 -1.81
C ASP A 133 26.39 -21.32 -3.14
N GLY A 134 27.52 -20.61 -3.07
CA GLY A 134 28.36 -20.31 -4.23
C GLY A 134 28.14 -18.91 -4.85
N GLN A 135 29.02 -18.53 -5.79
CA GLN A 135 29.03 -17.18 -6.37
C GLN A 135 28.29 -17.05 -7.71
N THR A 136 27.99 -18.14 -8.42
CA THR A 136 27.54 -18.09 -9.83
C THR A 136 26.03 -17.90 -10.01
N ASP A 137 25.21 -18.37 -9.06
CA ASP A 137 23.75 -18.23 -9.10
C ASP A 137 23.23 -17.55 -7.82
N GLN A 138 23.59 -16.27 -7.63
CA GLN A 138 23.12 -15.48 -6.48
C GLN A 138 21.66 -15.05 -6.65
N LEU A 139 20.77 -16.00 -6.38
CA LEU A 139 19.34 -15.83 -6.48
C LEU A 139 18.65 -16.33 -5.20
N TRP A 140 17.61 -15.61 -4.82
CA TRP A 140 16.60 -16.07 -3.87
C TRP A 140 15.23 -15.92 -4.50
N PHE A 141 14.31 -16.80 -4.15
CA PHE A 141 12.94 -16.74 -4.64
C PHE A 141 11.94 -17.20 -3.59
N LEU A 142 10.72 -16.70 -3.74
CA LEU A 142 9.57 -17.05 -2.93
C LEU A 142 8.36 -17.24 -3.83
N LYS A 143 7.82 -18.46 -3.87
CA LYS A 143 6.56 -18.75 -4.56
C LYS A 143 5.37 -18.75 -3.57
N LEU A 144 4.36 -17.98 -3.94
CA LEU A 144 3.08 -17.82 -3.27
C LEU A 144 2.09 -18.86 -3.83
N LYS A 145 1.06 -19.21 -3.05
CA LYS A 145 0.05 -20.19 -3.46
C LYS A 145 -0.88 -19.74 -4.58
N LEU A 146 -1.09 -18.43 -4.68
CA LEU A 146 -2.01 -17.81 -5.61
C LEU A 146 -1.28 -16.67 -6.32
N ILE A 147 -1.84 -16.25 -7.43
CA ILE A 147 -1.39 -15.07 -8.15
C ILE A 147 -1.98 -13.84 -7.46
N TYR A 148 -1.11 -12.91 -7.08
CA TYR A 148 -1.46 -11.66 -6.44
C TYR A 148 -1.04 -10.47 -7.30
N GLN A 149 -1.79 -9.38 -7.16
CA GLN A 149 -1.34 -8.06 -7.61
C GLN A 149 -0.47 -7.46 -6.51
N MET A 150 0.84 -7.46 -6.74
CA MET A 150 1.88 -7.02 -5.81
C MET A 150 2.46 -5.67 -6.22
N LYS A 151 2.81 -4.86 -5.24
CA LYS A 151 3.45 -3.55 -5.47
C LYS A 151 4.54 -3.22 -4.46
N TRP A 152 4.39 -3.65 -3.22
CA TRP A 152 5.31 -3.33 -2.13
C TRP A 152 5.93 -4.59 -1.54
N ILE A 153 7.25 -4.59 -1.42
CA ILE A 153 8.03 -5.63 -0.76
C ILE A 153 8.93 -4.93 0.26
N LEU A 154 8.79 -5.24 1.55
CA LEU A 154 9.73 -4.75 2.55
C LEU A 154 10.88 -5.73 2.65
N VAL A 155 12.11 -5.25 2.63
CA VAL A 155 13.29 -6.10 2.64
C VAL A 155 14.35 -5.58 3.59
N SER A 156 14.91 -6.49 4.38
CA SER A 156 16.16 -6.29 5.11
C SER A 156 17.28 -7.05 4.41
N ILE A 157 18.27 -6.32 3.89
CA ILE A 157 19.26 -6.84 2.94
C ILE A 157 20.62 -6.20 3.15
N ARG A 158 21.70 -6.93 2.91
CA ARG A 158 23.05 -6.34 2.90
C ARG A 158 23.24 -5.41 1.69
N GLY A 159 24.08 -4.40 1.83
CA GLY A 159 24.50 -3.56 0.70
C GLY A 159 25.07 -4.38 -0.48
N GLY A 160 24.82 -3.89 -1.69
CA GLY A 160 25.04 -4.57 -2.96
C GLY A 160 24.10 -4.05 -4.05
N ASN A 161 24.21 -4.64 -5.23
CA ASN A 161 23.35 -4.37 -6.37
C ASN A 161 22.39 -5.54 -6.59
N TYR A 162 21.10 -5.25 -6.60
CA TYR A 162 20.04 -6.24 -6.70
C TYR A 162 18.99 -5.87 -7.73
N GLU A 163 18.38 -6.89 -8.33
CA GLU A 163 17.17 -6.79 -9.13
C GLU A 163 16.05 -7.56 -8.44
N LEU A 164 14.96 -6.87 -8.17
CA LEU A 164 13.73 -7.45 -7.65
C LEU A 164 12.77 -7.69 -8.80
N HIS A 165 12.32 -8.93 -8.96
CA HIS A 165 11.36 -9.33 -9.97
C HIS A 165 10.10 -9.94 -9.36
N ILE A 166 9.00 -9.77 -10.07
CA ILE A 166 7.74 -10.47 -9.84
C ILE A 166 7.41 -11.24 -11.12
N THR A 167 7.34 -12.55 -11.01
CA THR A 167 7.11 -13.49 -12.12
C THR A 167 5.84 -14.31 -11.87
N LYS A 168 5.41 -15.03 -12.91
CA LYS A 168 4.28 -15.94 -12.85
C LYS A 168 4.76 -17.35 -13.21
N ASP A 169 4.59 -18.28 -12.28
CA ASP A 169 4.85 -19.72 -12.45
C ASP A 169 6.30 -20.17 -12.70
N ASP A 170 7.27 -19.27 -12.89
CA ASP A 170 8.69 -19.60 -13.05
C ASP A 170 9.64 -18.61 -12.32
N LYS A 171 10.96 -18.87 -12.40
CA LYS A 171 12.03 -17.95 -11.94
C LYS A 171 12.64 -17.14 -13.09
N LEU A 172 12.03 -17.18 -14.28
CA LEU A 172 12.58 -16.56 -15.47
C LEU A 172 12.37 -15.05 -15.36
N THR A 173 13.48 -14.31 -15.34
CA THR A 173 13.43 -12.86 -15.22
C THR A 173 13.74 -12.20 -16.55
N ASN A 174 13.03 -11.12 -16.82
CA ASN A 174 13.24 -10.22 -17.95
C ASN A 174 12.78 -8.79 -17.57
N GLU A 175 12.93 -7.83 -18.49
CA GLU A 175 12.55 -6.44 -18.26
C GLU A 175 11.07 -6.22 -17.90
N THR A 176 10.16 -7.11 -18.32
CA THR A 176 8.73 -6.96 -18.00
C THR A 176 8.38 -7.41 -16.58
N THR A 177 9.19 -8.33 -16.03
CA THR A 177 9.09 -8.86 -14.65
C THR A 177 9.85 -8.01 -13.64
N LEU A 178 10.67 -7.05 -14.07
CA LEU A 178 11.45 -6.19 -13.21
C LEU A 178 10.54 -5.23 -12.42
N CYS A 179 10.56 -5.35 -11.10
CA CYS A 179 9.86 -4.46 -10.18
C CYS A 179 10.72 -3.24 -9.83
N GLU A 180 11.94 -3.46 -9.33
CA GLU A 180 12.87 -2.40 -8.91
C GLU A 180 14.32 -2.89 -9.00
N LYS A 181 15.25 -1.98 -9.31
CA LYS A 181 16.70 -2.19 -9.15
C LYS A 181 17.16 -1.46 -7.89
N LEU A 182 17.91 -2.15 -7.04
CA LEU A 182 18.41 -1.62 -5.77
C LEU A 182 19.93 -1.51 -5.84
N SER A 183 20.47 -0.30 -5.64
CA SER A 183 21.91 -0.04 -5.52
C SER A 183 22.18 0.48 -4.11
N LEU A 184 22.71 -0.38 -3.23
CA LEU A 184 22.87 -0.12 -1.80
C LEU A 184 24.37 -0.10 -1.45
N PRO A 185 24.95 1.03 -1.03
CA PRO A 185 26.40 1.14 -0.90
C PRO A 185 26.97 0.42 0.33
N GLY A 186 28.20 -0.06 0.22
CA GLY A 186 28.92 -0.69 1.32
C GLY A 186 28.37 -2.05 1.73
N MET A 187 28.78 -2.53 2.91
CA MET A 187 28.51 -3.90 3.36
C MET A 187 27.58 -3.98 4.59
N LYS A 188 26.90 -2.88 4.93
CA LYS A 188 25.97 -2.83 6.07
C LYS A 188 24.59 -3.39 5.69
N GLN A 189 23.78 -3.67 6.71
CA GLN A 189 22.37 -4.05 6.55
C GLN A 189 21.53 -2.80 6.27
N TYR A 190 20.67 -2.91 5.27
CA TYR A 190 19.71 -1.90 4.85
C TYR A 190 18.30 -2.41 5.09
N TYR A 191 17.43 -1.49 5.47
CA TYR A 191 15.99 -1.67 5.40
C TYR A 191 15.51 -0.92 4.16
N LYS A 192 14.62 -1.53 3.38
CA LYS A 192 14.08 -0.90 2.16
C LYS A 192 12.63 -1.33 1.97
N ALA A 193 11.75 -0.36 1.78
CA ALA A 193 10.46 -0.59 1.16
C ALA A 193 10.66 -0.50 -0.36
N ALA A 194 10.74 -1.64 -1.03
CA ALA A 194 10.77 -1.70 -2.48
C ALA A 194 9.36 -1.48 -3.02
N GLU A 195 9.19 -0.50 -3.90
CA GLU A 195 7.92 -0.14 -4.51
C GLU A 195 8.04 -0.25 -6.02
N CYS A 196 7.37 -1.26 -6.58
CA CYS A 196 7.35 -1.45 -8.02
C CYS A 196 6.74 -0.22 -8.71
N LYS A 197 7.31 0.17 -9.86
CA LYS A 197 6.82 1.30 -10.68
C LYS A 197 5.33 1.19 -11.03
N ARG A 198 4.83 -0.04 -11.16
CA ARG A 198 3.42 -0.39 -11.37
C ARG A 198 3.07 -1.60 -10.53
N ALA A 199 1.78 -1.79 -10.26
CA ALA A 199 1.31 -3.04 -9.69
C ALA A 199 1.58 -4.20 -10.68
N MET A 200 2.16 -5.28 -10.18
CA MET A 200 2.58 -6.43 -10.98
C MET A 200 1.76 -7.66 -10.58
N LEU A 201 1.26 -8.40 -11.56
CA LEU A 201 0.53 -9.63 -11.35
C LEU A 201 1.50 -10.82 -11.37
N GLY A 202 1.59 -11.57 -10.29
CA GLY A 202 2.50 -12.72 -10.21
C GLY A 202 2.28 -13.55 -8.94
N ASP A 203 2.94 -14.69 -8.86
CA ASP A 203 2.94 -15.56 -7.69
C ASP A 203 4.36 -15.78 -7.15
N THR A 204 5.40 -15.34 -7.87
CA THR A 204 6.78 -15.62 -7.51
C THR A 204 7.58 -14.33 -7.42
N ILE A 205 8.26 -14.14 -6.28
CA ILE A 205 9.17 -13.02 -6.05
C ILE A 205 10.59 -13.54 -6.22
N VAL A 206 11.41 -12.83 -6.97
CA VAL A 206 12.80 -13.23 -7.22
C VAL A 206 13.72 -12.05 -6.90
N PHE A 207 14.69 -12.29 -6.02
CA PHE A 207 15.83 -11.40 -5.82
C PHE A 207 17.03 -11.98 -6.55
N LYS A 208 17.62 -11.20 -7.45
CA LYS A 208 18.91 -11.49 -8.07
C LYS A 208 19.92 -10.46 -7.60
N SER A 209 21.17 -10.87 -7.39
CA SER A 209 22.27 -9.93 -7.22
C SER A 209 23.24 -10.00 -8.38
N THR A 210 24.00 -8.92 -8.58
CA THR A 210 25.12 -8.92 -9.52
C THR A 210 26.25 -9.84 -9.02
N ALA A 211 27.15 -10.25 -9.92
CA ALA A 211 28.23 -11.18 -9.61
C ALA A 211 29.23 -10.66 -8.55
N ASP A 212 29.39 -9.33 -8.45
CA ASP A 212 30.24 -8.65 -7.48
C ASP A 212 29.57 -8.42 -6.11
N THR A 213 28.26 -8.66 -6.03
CA THR A 213 27.52 -8.56 -4.77
C THR A 213 27.63 -9.88 -4.01
N TYR A 214 27.68 -9.85 -2.69
CA TYR A 214 27.55 -11.03 -1.85
C TYR A 214 26.22 -10.99 -1.10
N MET A 215 25.20 -11.61 -1.69
CA MET A 215 23.82 -11.53 -1.25
C MET A 215 23.68 -12.05 0.19
N ARG A 216 23.11 -11.20 1.06
CA ARG A 216 22.52 -11.63 2.33
C ARG A 216 21.14 -11.00 2.48
N LEU A 217 20.13 -11.85 2.51
CA LEU A 217 18.74 -11.46 2.76
C LEU A 217 18.42 -11.80 4.21
N PHE A 218 18.25 -10.79 5.05
CA PHE A 218 17.89 -10.97 6.44
C PHE A 218 16.40 -11.21 6.57
N GLU A 219 15.58 -10.42 5.88
CA GLU A 219 14.12 -10.57 5.89
C GLU A 219 13.46 -10.09 4.61
N VAL A 220 12.38 -10.76 4.21
CA VAL A 220 11.54 -10.39 3.07
C VAL A 220 10.06 -10.46 3.45
N TYR A 221 9.39 -9.32 3.44
CA TYR A 221 7.97 -9.20 3.71
C TYR A 221 7.22 -8.72 2.46
N PRO A 222 6.67 -9.64 1.64
CA PRO A 222 5.76 -9.23 0.59
C PRO A 222 4.46 -8.69 1.19
N ILE A 223 4.01 -7.53 0.72
CA ILE A 223 2.71 -6.99 1.13
C ILE A 223 1.65 -7.51 0.15
N VAL A 224 0.97 -8.56 0.59
CA VAL A 224 -0.21 -9.13 -0.07
C VAL A 224 -1.37 -9.14 0.92
N CYS A 225 -2.54 -8.73 0.45
CA CYS A 225 -3.72 -8.59 1.29
C CYS A 225 -4.74 -9.70 1.00
N LEU A 226 -5.56 -10.01 1.99
CA LEU A 226 -6.74 -10.83 1.77
C LEU A 226 -7.73 -10.17 0.81
N PRO A 227 -8.65 -10.96 0.23
CA PRO A 227 -9.80 -10.40 -0.47
C PRO A 227 -10.47 -9.29 0.36
N ASN A 228 -10.96 -8.27 -0.34
CA ASN A 228 -11.60 -7.09 0.23
C ASN A 228 -10.73 -6.23 1.17
N HIS A 229 -9.41 -6.27 0.97
CA HIS A 229 -8.45 -5.36 1.59
C HIS A 229 -7.51 -4.79 0.53
N PHE A 230 -6.97 -3.60 0.79
CA PHE A 230 -6.13 -2.90 -0.18
C PHE A 230 -5.01 -2.10 0.47
N GLY A 231 -4.05 -1.71 -0.37
CA GLY A 231 -2.97 -0.79 0.00
C GLY A 231 -1.92 -1.43 0.90
N PRO A 232 -0.89 -0.65 1.28
CA PRO A 232 0.26 -1.17 2.02
C PRO A 232 -0.08 -1.58 3.46
N THR A 233 -1.20 -1.09 4.00
CA THR A 233 -1.66 -1.44 5.35
C THR A 233 -2.70 -2.54 5.36
N CYS A 234 -3.10 -3.07 4.19
CA CYS A 234 -4.26 -3.93 4.01
C CYS A 234 -5.50 -3.34 4.70
N ALA A 235 -5.79 -2.07 4.41
CA ALA A 235 -7.01 -1.43 4.87
C ALA A 235 -8.22 -2.14 4.25
N ARG A 236 -9.30 -2.31 5.02
CA ARG A 236 -10.53 -2.93 4.50
C ARG A 236 -11.14 -2.04 3.42
N CYS A 237 -11.62 -2.66 2.33
CA CYS A 237 -12.39 -1.97 1.30
C CYS A 237 -13.57 -1.19 1.90
N ARG A 238 -13.99 -0.12 1.22
CA ARG A 238 -15.15 0.67 1.65
C ARG A 238 -16.38 -0.24 1.72
N LYS A 239 -17.19 -0.10 2.78
CA LYS A 239 -18.41 -0.92 2.99
C LYS A 239 -19.41 -0.86 1.84
N LYS A 240 -19.39 0.23 1.05
CA LYS A 240 -20.26 0.40 -0.11
C LYS A 240 -19.79 -0.37 -1.35
N CYS A 241 -18.53 -0.81 -1.41
CA CYS A 241 -18.07 -1.69 -2.47
C CYS A 241 -18.46 -3.14 -2.14
N GLN A 242 -18.75 -3.95 -3.16
CA GLN A 242 -18.75 -5.41 -3.02
C GLN A 242 -17.31 -5.95 -3.00
N SER A 243 -16.45 -5.40 -3.86
CA SER A 243 -15.01 -5.66 -3.91
C SER A 243 -14.24 -4.39 -4.31
N CYS A 244 -12.94 -4.34 -4.01
CA CYS A 244 -12.08 -3.24 -4.42
C CYS A 244 -10.71 -3.72 -4.94
N ASP A 245 -10.05 -2.88 -5.73
CA ASP A 245 -8.70 -3.11 -6.23
C ASP A 245 -7.71 -3.16 -5.05
N SER A 246 -6.85 -4.18 -5.02
CA SER A 246 -5.99 -4.48 -3.87
C SER A 246 -4.86 -3.46 -3.67
N ILE A 247 -4.63 -2.57 -4.62
CA ILE A 247 -3.58 -1.55 -4.55
C ILE A 247 -4.15 -0.19 -4.19
N THR A 248 -5.20 0.23 -4.89
CA THR A 248 -5.78 1.58 -4.84
C THR A 248 -7.00 1.68 -3.94
N GLY A 249 -7.69 0.57 -3.67
CA GLY A 249 -8.93 0.56 -2.90
C GLY A 249 -10.15 1.10 -3.63
N ARG A 250 -10.04 1.44 -4.91
CA ARG A 250 -11.17 1.83 -5.76
C ARG A 250 -12.13 0.66 -5.90
N CYS A 251 -13.43 0.91 -5.86
CA CYS A 251 -14.40 -0.18 -5.99
C CYS A 251 -14.26 -0.80 -7.39
N THR A 252 -14.12 -2.12 -7.43
CA THR A 252 -14.14 -2.90 -8.68
C THR A 252 -15.54 -3.42 -8.98
N GLN A 253 -16.39 -3.50 -7.94
CA GLN A 253 -17.78 -3.88 -8.06
C GLN A 253 -18.65 -3.10 -7.08
N CYS A 254 -19.70 -2.48 -7.62
CA CYS A 254 -20.75 -1.84 -6.83
C CYS A 254 -21.95 -2.77 -6.60
N PRO A 255 -22.68 -2.62 -5.48
CA PRO A 255 -24.02 -3.16 -5.37
C PRO A 255 -24.88 -2.63 -6.51
N ALA A 256 -25.80 -3.45 -7.04
CA ALA A 256 -26.54 -3.16 -8.27
C ALA A 256 -27.26 -1.80 -8.29
N SER A 257 -27.60 -1.28 -7.11
CA SER A 257 -28.27 0.01 -6.93
C SER A 257 -27.34 1.22 -6.79
N PHE A 258 -26.03 1.05 -6.99
CA PHE A 258 -25.03 2.11 -6.84
C PHE A 258 -24.04 2.13 -8.01
N TYR A 259 -23.49 3.31 -8.27
CA TYR A 259 -22.49 3.55 -9.32
C TYR A 259 -21.46 4.63 -8.89
N GLY A 260 -20.42 4.78 -9.70
CA GLY A 260 -19.27 5.67 -9.48
C GLY A 260 -18.03 4.90 -9.00
N GLU A 261 -16.86 5.53 -9.10
CA GLU A 261 -15.56 4.90 -8.75
C GLU A 261 -15.51 4.34 -7.31
N ASP A 262 -16.33 4.90 -6.42
CA ASP A 262 -16.41 4.55 -5.01
C ASP A 262 -17.81 4.05 -4.60
N CYS A 263 -18.66 3.70 -5.58
CA CYS A 263 -20.08 3.37 -5.37
C CYS A 263 -20.81 4.45 -4.55
N GLN A 264 -20.45 5.72 -4.80
CA GLN A 264 -20.89 6.85 -4.00
C GLN A 264 -22.27 7.36 -4.41
N TYR A 265 -22.74 7.02 -5.62
CA TYR A 265 -24.00 7.48 -6.17
C TYR A 265 -25.02 6.34 -6.24
N SER A 266 -26.27 6.62 -5.92
CA SER A 266 -27.36 5.67 -6.13
C SER A 266 -27.81 5.70 -7.59
N CYS A 267 -28.22 4.55 -8.12
CA CYS A 267 -28.82 4.49 -9.45
C CYS A 267 -30.07 5.39 -9.54
N PRO A 268 -30.35 5.97 -10.73
CA PRO A 268 -31.57 6.75 -10.94
C PRO A 268 -32.83 6.01 -10.52
N LEU A 269 -33.76 6.72 -9.85
CA LEU A 269 -34.94 6.15 -9.21
C LEU A 269 -35.84 5.34 -10.17
N HIS A 270 -35.87 5.73 -11.44
CA HIS A 270 -36.74 5.16 -12.45
C HIS A 270 -36.04 4.15 -13.36
N CYS A 271 -34.80 3.74 -13.03
CA CYS A 271 -34.21 2.55 -13.65
C CYS A 271 -35.05 1.32 -13.30
N LEU A 272 -35.11 0.37 -14.22
CA LEU A 272 -35.65 -0.96 -13.96
C LEU A 272 -34.86 -1.63 -12.82
N ASP A 273 -35.57 -2.12 -11.80
CA ASP A 273 -35.01 -2.75 -10.59
C ASP A 273 -33.95 -1.92 -9.83
N LEU A 274 -33.91 -0.60 -10.07
CA LEU A 274 -32.84 0.31 -9.60
C LEU A 274 -31.45 -0.13 -10.07
N ILE A 275 -31.34 -0.84 -11.19
CA ILE A 275 -30.06 -1.31 -11.75
C ILE A 275 -29.55 -0.33 -12.80
N CYS A 276 -28.30 0.07 -12.65
CA CYS A 276 -27.60 0.91 -13.61
C CYS A 276 -26.15 0.45 -13.79
N ASP A 277 -25.54 0.88 -14.89
CA ASP A 277 -24.12 0.66 -15.15
C ASP A 277 -23.27 1.27 -14.03
N GLN A 278 -22.36 0.49 -13.45
CA GLN A 278 -21.63 0.88 -12.24
C GLN A 278 -20.65 2.03 -12.46
N THR A 279 -20.23 2.31 -13.70
CA THR A 279 -19.27 3.39 -14.00
C THR A 279 -20.00 4.67 -14.39
N THR A 280 -20.98 4.55 -15.28
CA THR A 280 -21.68 5.68 -15.91
C THR A 280 -23.00 6.02 -15.21
N GLY A 281 -23.63 5.06 -14.53
CA GLY A 281 -24.95 5.20 -13.93
C GLY A 281 -26.12 5.20 -14.94
N ILE A 282 -25.87 4.77 -16.18
CA ILE A 282 -26.89 4.62 -17.23
C ILE A 282 -27.78 3.42 -16.87
N CYS A 283 -29.11 3.57 -17.00
CA CYS A 283 -30.05 2.50 -16.70
C CYS A 283 -30.05 1.45 -17.84
N ASN A 284 -30.17 0.17 -17.49
CA ASN A 284 -30.38 -0.90 -18.47
C ASN A 284 -31.80 -0.88 -19.09
N GLY A 285 -32.72 -0.14 -18.46
CA GLY A 285 -34.09 0.07 -18.92
C GLY A 285 -34.81 1.02 -17.96
N CYS A 286 -35.91 1.61 -18.43
CA CYS A 286 -36.74 2.51 -17.62
C CYS A 286 -38.02 1.83 -17.17
N GLN A 287 -38.45 2.16 -15.95
CA GLN A 287 -39.78 1.85 -15.47
C GLN A 287 -40.84 2.53 -16.37
N ASN A 288 -42.04 1.94 -16.41
CA ASN A 288 -43.14 2.45 -17.22
C ASN A 288 -43.38 3.95 -16.97
N GLY A 289 -43.61 4.70 -18.05
CA GLY A 289 -43.82 6.15 -17.99
C GLY A 289 -42.54 6.98 -17.92
N HIS A 290 -41.36 6.40 -18.05
CA HIS A 290 -40.07 7.11 -18.04
C HIS A 290 -39.20 6.76 -19.26
N LYS A 291 -38.35 7.70 -19.69
CA LYS A 291 -37.40 7.56 -20.79
C LYS A 291 -36.13 8.39 -20.54
N GLY A 292 -35.14 8.25 -21.42
CA GLY A 292 -33.81 8.85 -21.27
C GLY A 292 -32.79 7.81 -20.79
N GLN A 293 -31.49 8.12 -20.93
CA GLN A 293 -30.42 7.17 -20.55
C GLN A 293 -30.38 6.90 -19.04
N ARG A 294 -30.91 7.83 -18.25
CA ARG A 294 -30.97 7.73 -16.79
C ARG A 294 -32.43 7.76 -16.29
N CYS A 295 -33.39 7.52 -17.19
CA CYS A 295 -34.83 7.55 -16.90
C CYS A 295 -35.31 8.85 -16.24
N GLU A 296 -34.69 9.96 -16.62
CA GLU A 296 -34.88 11.29 -16.06
C GLU A 296 -36.11 12.01 -16.63
N LEU A 297 -36.65 11.55 -17.75
CA LEU A 297 -37.77 12.17 -18.45
C LEU A 297 -39.05 11.35 -18.26
N LYS A 298 -40.13 12.00 -17.84
CA LYS A 298 -41.47 11.39 -17.86
C LYS A 298 -42.03 11.35 -19.28
N ILE A 299 -42.71 10.27 -19.63
CA ILE A 299 -43.47 10.15 -20.87
C ILE A 299 -44.80 10.88 -20.66
N ALA A 300 -44.98 12.02 -21.32
CA ALA A 300 -46.29 12.66 -21.39
C ALA A 300 -47.18 11.86 -22.34
N THR A 301 -48.15 11.11 -21.80
CA THR A 301 -49.26 10.62 -22.59
C THR A 301 -50.14 11.81 -22.93
N THR A 302 -49.99 12.37 -24.13
CA THR A 302 -51.05 13.17 -24.72
C THR A 302 -52.22 12.23 -24.92
N GLY A 303 -53.18 12.25 -23.98
CA GLY A 303 -54.46 11.62 -24.18
C GLY A 303 -55.09 12.23 -25.42
N VAL A 304 -55.14 11.47 -26.51
CA VAL A 304 -56.03 11.80 -27.61
C VAL A 304 -57.44 11.61 -27.05
N SER A 305 -58.05 12.70 -26.61
CA SER A 305 -59.49 12.75 -26.41
C SER A 305 -60.11 12.48 -27.78
N LYS A 306 -60.58 11.25 -28.02
CA LYS A 306 -61.53 11.00 -29.10
C LYS A 306 -62.76 11.83 -28.78
N GLY A 307 -62.98 12.87 -29.59
CA GLY A 307 -64.21 13.65 -29.61
C GLY A 307 -65.38 12.83 -30.16
#